data_AF-A0A1V4ZE17-F1
#
_entry.id   AF-A0A1V4ZE17-F1
#
_cell.length_a   1.000
_cell.length_b   1.000
_cell.length_c   1.000
_cell.angle_alpha   90.00
_cell.angle_beta   90.00
_cell.angle_gamma   90.00
#
_symmetry.space_group_name_H-M   'P 1'
#
loop_
_entity.id
_entity.type
_entity.pdbx_description
1 polymer ?
#
loop_
_entity_poly.entity_id
_entity_poly.type
_entity_poly.pdbx_seq_one_letter_code
_entity_poly.pdbx_strand_id
1 'polypeptide(L)'
;MELRVEHFEKGNICPPDLDEVLDDAGKAVRQIPDVHDRILKLDRLEQIRSGKFDLAIIKDMDRPVGFLAYQTIDDDASLRFGHVLPQYERYFQAVLASSIGSLKALGLRSVMGLFNWPQRRSFVDEAMALGFIQIDRMNMVRRPGVSFVHKGVPEGITIMPWSNCMAQAAAHMLFKNSSSKDRSFHRPYRTLQGCQAYLAAIIGGRYGEFLPDHSFLALRDGREVGVVLVAKIPKVGINMVDLAVDSAERGRGIATVLIDRMIVANSKGSNVDIVLAVTSTNLAAKHLYEKMGFEPIENIQYYYLEL
;
A
#
# COMPACT_ATOMS: atom_id res chain seq x y z
N MET A 1 -9.64 -11.24 -33.45
CA MET A 1 -10.14 -10.32 -32.42
C MET A 1 -9.12 -9.21 -32.29
N GLU A 2 -9.53 -7.97 -32.46
CA GLU A 2 -8.64 -6.81 -32.43
C GLU A 2 -9.01 -6.00 -31.18
N LEU A 3 -8.33 -6.28 -30.07
CA LEU A 3 -8.56 -5.56 -28.82
C LEU A 3 -7.82 -4.22 -28.88
N ARG A 4 -8.54 -3.15 -28.57
CA ARG A 4 -7.99 -1.80 -28.41
C ARG A 4 -8.22 -1.32 -26.99
N VAL A 5 -7.29 -0.54 -26.47
CA VAL A 5 -7.42 0.09 -25.16
C VAL A 5 -7.56 1.59 -25.35
N GLU A 6 -8.65 2.14 -24.81
CA GLU A 6 -8.90 3.57 -24.76
C GLU A 6 -8.75 4.06 -23.33
N HIS A 7 -8.02 5.16 -23.16
CA HIS A 7 -7.82 5.76 -21.84
C HIS A 7 -8.83 6.87 -21.59
N PHE A 8 -9.39 6.84 -20.38
CA PHE A 8 -10.32 7.84 -19.91
C PHE A 8 -9.82 8.42 -18.59
N GLU A 9 -9.56 9.73 -18.58
CA GLU A 9 -9.06 10.42 -17.39
C GLU A 9 -10.17 10.65 -16.38
N LYS A 10 -9.83 10.52 -15.09
CA LYS A 10 -10.74 10.84 -13.98
C LYS A 10 -11.23 12.29 -14.06
N GLY A 11 -12.41 12.54 -13.48
CA GLY A 11 -13.09 13.84 -13.51
C GLY A 11 -14.01 14.03 -14.71
N ASN A 12 -13.88 13.19 -15.73
CA ASN A 12 -14.81 13.15 -16.85
C ASN A 12 -15.99 12.19 -16.55
N ILE A 13 -17.13 12.44 -17.18
CA ILE A 13 -18.32 11.57 -17.06
C ILE A 13 -18.01 10.23 -17.73
N CYS A 14 -18.17 9.12 -17.01
CA CYS A 14 -17.94 7.78 -17.54
C CYS A 14 -18.65 7.59 -18.90
N PRO A 15 -17.98 7.06 -19.94
CA PRO A 15 -18.57 6.88 -21.26
C PRO A 15 -19.87 6.04 -21.18
N PRO A 16 -20.98 6.49 -21.81
CA PRO A 16 -22.26 5.78 -21.73
C PRO A 16 -22.22 4.36 -22.32
N ASP A 17 -21.33 4.12 -23.29
CA ASP A 17 -21.11 2.81 -23.88
C ASP A 17 -20.49 1.79 -22.90
N LEU A 18 -19.98 2.24 -21.74
CA LEU A 18 -19.46 1.37 -20.68
C LEU A 18 -20.55 0.82 -19.74
N ASP A 19 -21.78 1.32 -19.81
CA ASP A 19 -22.85 0.96 -18.87
C ASP A 19 -23.15 -0.55 -18.84
N GLU A 20 -23.13 -1.21 -20.00
CA GLU A 20 -23.33 -2.66 -20.09
C GLU A 20 -22.29 -3.42 -19.26
N VAL A 21 -21.02 -3.04 -19.37
CA VAL A 21 -19.91 -3.69 -18.68
C VAL A 21 -19.96 -3.42 -17.18
N LEU A 22 -20.32 -2.20 -16.78
CA LEU A 22 -20.45 -1.83 -15.37
C LEU A 22 -21.66 -2.50 -14.70
N ASP A 23 -22.76 -2.67 -15.43
CA ASP A 23 -23.94 -3.38 -14.94
C ASP A 23 -23.65 -4.86 -14.73
N ASP A 24 -22.92 -5.48 -15.66
CA ASP A 24 -22.46 -6.86 -15.53
C ASP A 24 -21.48 -7.02 -14.37
N ALA A 25 -20.52 -6.11 -14.22
CA ALA A 25 -19.64 -6.06 -13.05
C ALA A 25 -20.45 -6.00 -11.75
N GLY A 26 -21.49 -5.16 -11.70
CA GLY A 26 -22.40 -5.05 -10.57
C GLY A 26 -23.17 -6.34 -10.28
N LYS A 27 -23.59 -7.09 -11.31
CA LYS A 27 -24.19 -8.42 -11.13
C LYS A 27 -23.19 -9.40 -10.52
N ALA A 28 -21.97 -9.44 -11.05
CA ALA A 28 -20.91 -10.30 -10.54
C ALA A 28 -20.54 -9.98 -9.08
N VAL A 29 -20.43 -8.70 -8.72
CA VAL A 29 -20.21 -8.25 -7.33
C VAL A 29 -21.35 -8.69 -6.40
N ARG A 30 -22.60 -8.66 -6.85
CA ARG A 30 -23.75 -9.07 -6.01
C ARG A 30 -23.74 -10.56 -5.63
N GLN A 31 -23.06 -11.39 -6.41
CA GLN A 31 -22.86 -12.82 -6.13
C GLN A 31 -21.77 -13.10 -5.08
N ILE A 32 -21.01 -12.08 -4.66
CA ILE A 32 -20.01 -12.24 -3.61
C ILE A 32 -20.71 -12.59 -2.28
N PRO A 33 -20.37 -13.71 -1.62
CA PRO A 33 -21.05 -14.14 -0.39
C PRO A 33 -20.83 -13.19 0.79
N ASP A 34 -19.63 -12.60 0.90
CA ASP A 34 -19.30 -11.68 1.97
C ASP A 34 -20.01 -10.33 1.77
N VAL A 35 -20.89 -9.99 2.71
CA VAL A 35 -21.74 -8.79 2.62
C VAL A 35 -20.90 -7.51 2.67
N HIS A 36 -19.85 -7.48 3.48
CA HIS A 36 -19.02 -6.29 3.66
C HIS A 36 -18.21 -6.01 2.39
N ASP A 37 -17.56 -7.05 1.87
CA ASP A 37 -16.78 -7.00 0.63
C ASP A 37 -17.65 -6.61 -0.57
N ARG A 38 -18.87 -7.15 -0.64
CA ARG A 38 -19.86 -6.75 -1.64
C ARG A 38 -20.20 -5.25 -1.56
N ILE A 39 -20.46 -4.72 -0.37
CA ILE A 39 -20.77 -3.29 -0.18
C ILE A 39 -19.60 -2.42 -0.65
N LEU A 40 -18.36 -2.75 -0.25
CA LEU A 40 -17.17 -1.98 -0.64
C LEU A 40 -16.94 -1.96 -2.15
N LYS A 41 -17.22 -3.08 -2.83
CA LYS A 41 -17.09 -3.19 -4.29
C LYS A 41 -18.21 -2.49 -5.06
N LEU A 42 -19.45 -2.54 -4.55
CA LEU A 42 -20.54 -1.77 -5.14
C LEU A 42 -20.29 -0.27 -5.01
N ASP A 43 -19.85 0.20 -3.84
CA ASP A 43 -19.43 1.60 -3.66
C ASP A 43 -18.28 1.95 -4.63
N ARG A 44 -17.33 1.05 -4.86
CA ARG A 44 -16.27 1.25 -5.86
C ARG A 44 -16.83 1.45 -7.27
N LEU A 45 -17.81 0.66 -7.69
CA LEU A 45 -18.45 0.81 -9.01
C LEU A 45 -19.17 2.16 -9.14
N GLU A 46 -19.85 2.63 -8.09
CA GLU A 46 -20.45 3.98 -8.09
C GLU A 46 -19.40 5.09 -8.18
N GLN A 47 -18.25 4.91 -7.51
CA GLN A 47 -17.12 5.82 -7.65
C GLN A 47 -16.53 5.83 -9.07
N ILE A 48 -16.52 4.69 -9.76
CA ILE A 48 -16.10 4.59 -11.17
C ILE A 48 -17.09 5.32 -12.08
N ARG A 49 -18.39 5.08 -11.92
CA ARG A 49 -19.45 5.77 -12.68
C ARG A 49 -19.39 7.29 -12.53
N SER A 50 -19.10 7.76 -11.31
CA SER A 50 -18.93 9.19 -11.01
C SER A 50 -17.58 9.77 -11.43
N GLY A 51 -16.72 9.00 -12.11
CA GLY A 51 -15.46 9.50 -12.67
C GLY A 51 -14.34 9.70 -11.65
N LYS A 52 -14.36 9.03 -10.49
CA LYS A 52 -13.29 9.18 -9.48
C LYS A 52 -11.96 8.48 -9.83
N PHE A 53 -11.96 7.66 -10.88
CA PHE A 53 -10.82 6.85 -11.30
C PHE A 53 -10.49 7.10 -12.76
N ASP A 54 -9.21 6.92 -13.10
CA ASP A 54 -8.78 6.79 -14.49
C ASP A 54 -9.18 5.39 -14.97
N LEU A 55 -9.52 5.26 -16.25
CA LEU A 55 -9.98 3.99 -16.83
C LEU A 55 -9.12 3.62 -18.05
N ALA A 56 -8.79 2.34 -18.14
CA ALA A 56 -8.35 1.70 -19.38
C ALA A 56 -9.53 0.84 -19.85
N ILE A 57 -10.28 1.35 -20.84
CA ILE A 57 -11.45 0.68 -21.41
C ILE A 57 -10.98 -0.22 -22.54
N ILE A 58 -11.33 -1.51 -22.47
CA ILE A 58 -10.99 -2.48 -23.50
C ILE A 58 -12.16 -2.60 -24.46
N LYS A 59 -11.89 -2.42 -25.75
CA LYS A 59 -12.86 -2.51 -26.83
C LYS A 59 -12.51 -3.66 -27.78
N ASP A 60 -13.51 -4.41 -28.19
CA ASP A 60 -13.45 -5.26 -29.39
C ASP A 60 -14.17 -4.51 -30.50
N MET A 61 -13.42 -4.10 -31.53
CA MET A 61 -13.85 -3.05 -32.47
C MET A 61 -14.19 -1.76 -31.70
N ASP A 62 -15.46 -1.32 -31.74
CA ASP A 62 -15.93 -0.11 -31.04
C ASP A 62 -16.77 -0.41 -29.80
N ARG A 63 -16.95 -1.69 -29.44
CA ARG A 63 -17.78 -2.08 -28.29
C ARG A 63 -16.91 -2.31 -27.04
N PRO A 64 -17.21 -1.66 -25.90
CA PRO A 64 -16.58 -1.99 -24.63
C PRO A 64 -16.86 -3.44 -24.21
N VAL A 65 -15.80 -4.17 -23.87
CA VAL A 65 -15.85 -5.58 -23.43
C VAL A 65 -15.27 -5.78 -22.04
N GLY A 66 -14.58 -4.77 -21.50
CA GLY A 66 -13.98 -4.78 -20.18
C GLY A 66 -13.40 -3.43 -19.82
N PHE A 67 -12.97 -3.27 -18.57
CA PHE A 67 -12.22 -2.10 -18.13
C PHE A 67 -11.28 -2.44 -16.97
N LEU A 68 -10.23 -1.63 -16.81
CA LEU A 68 -9.47 -1.51 -15.56
C LEU A 68 -9.62 -0.08 -15.03
N ALA A 69 -10.03 0.05 -13.78
CA ALA A 69 -10.02 1.32 -13.06
C ALA A 69 -8.75 1.43 -12.23
N TYR A 70 -8.04 2.55 -12.35
CA TYR A 70 -6.79 2.79 -11.67
C TYR A 70 -6.69 4.22 -11.12
N GLN A 71 -5.71 4.43 -10.25
CA GLN A 71 -5.26 5.75 -9.84
C GLN A 71 -3.78 5.86 -10.14
N THR A 72 -3.40 6.93 -10.81
CA THR A 72 -2.00 7.32 -10.93
C THR A 72 -1.57 7.95 -9.62
N ILE A 73 -0.48 7.43 -9.04
CA ILE A 73 0.16 8.00 -7.86
C ILE A 73 1.64 8.18 -8.20
N ASP A 74 2.05 9.44 -8.37
CA ASP A 74 3.30 9.83 -9.02
C ASP A 74 3.40 9.24 -10.44
N ASP A 75 4.30 8.30 -10.66
CA ASP A 75 4.52 7.59 -11.93
C ASP A 75 4.19 6.09 -11.82
N ASP A 76 3.41 5.70 -10.82
CA ASP A 76 2.93 4.33 -10.61
C ASP A 76 1.39 4.26 -10.76
N ALA A 77 0.90 3.17 -11.36
CA ALA A 77 -0.54 2.87 -11.44
C ALA A 77 -0.96 1.93 -10.30
N SER A 78 -1.89 2.39 -9.46
CA SER A 78 -2.60 1.52 -8.51
C SER A 78 -3.92 1.07 -9.12
N LEU A 79 -4.03 -0.21 -9.49
CA LEU A 79 -5.27 -0.81 -9.97
C LEU A 79 -6.26 -0.97 -8.81
N ARG A 80 -7.49 -0.51 -9.03
CA ARG A 80 -8.54 -0.41 -7.99
C ARG A 80 -9.70 -1.35 -8.25
N PHE A 81 -10.03 -1.58 -9.52
CA PHE A 81 -11.07 -2.48 -9.95
C PHE A 81 -10.82 -2.93 -11.39
N GLY A 82 -11.36 -4.07 -11.78
CA GLY A 82 -11.34 -4.53 -13.15
C GLY A 82 -12.45 -5.53 -13.39
N HIS A 83 -12.98 -5.54 -14.60
CA HIS A 83 -14.03 -6.47 -15.02
C HIS A 83 -13.92 -6.73 -16.51
N VAL A 84 -14.20 -7.96 -16.93
CA VAL A 84 -14.32 -8.35 -18.33
C VAL A 84 -15.59 -9.16 -18.48
N LEU A 85 -16.37 -8.86 -19.51
CA LEU A 85 -17.62 -9.57 -19.78
C LEU A 85 -17.37 -11.09 -19.92
N PRO A 86 -18.24 -11.96 -19.35
CA PRO A 86 -18.00 -13.41 -19.27
C PRO A 86 -17.62 -14.10 -20.60
N GLN A 87 -18.23 -13.67 -21.71
CA GLN A 87 -17.94 -14.23 -23.04
C GLN A 87 -16.53 -13.90 -23.57
N TYR A 88 -15.82 -12.96 -22.93
CA TYR A 88 -14.44 -12.58 -23.25
C TYR A 88 -13.42 -13.11 -22.23
N GLU A 89 -13.82 -13.93 -21.25
CA GLU A 89 -12.91 -14.46 -20.21
C GLU A 89 -11.70 -15.19 -20.79
N ARG A 90 -11.88 -15.94 -21.88
CA ARG A 90 -10.78 -16.65 -22.57
C ARG A 90 -9.68 -15.73 -23.12
N TYR A 91 -9.90 -14.42 -23.11
CA TYR A 91 -8.97 -13.40 -23.59
C TYR A 91 -8.40 -12.54 -22.46
N PHE A 92 -8.62 -12.91 -21.19
CA PHE A 92 -8.15 -12.16 -20.04
C PHE A 92 -6.66 -11.80 -20.11
N GLN A 93 -5.82 -12.74 -20.54
CA GLN A 93 -4.39 -12.48 -20.73
C GLN A 93 -4.15 -11.31 -21.69
N ALA A 94 -4.77 -11.36 -22.87
CA ALA A 94 -4.61 -10.35 -23.92
C ALA A 94 -5.18 -9.00 -23.48
N VAL A 95 -6.30 -9.02 -22.75
CA VAL A 95 -6.92 -7.84 -22.13
C VAL A 95 -5.94 -7.18 -21.16
N LEU A 96 -5.45 -7.93 -20.18
CA LEU A 96 -4.54 -7.40 -19.17
C LEU A 96 -3.23 -6.95 -19.80
N ALA A 97 -2.63 -7.73 -20.70
CA ALA A 97 -1.40 -7.37 -21.41
C ALA A 97 -1.55 -6.06 -22.19
N SER A 98 -2.68 -5.87 -22.88
CA SER A 98 -2.94 -4.66 -23.67
C SER A 98 -3.09 -3.44 -22.75
N SER A 99 -3.82 -3.56 -21.64
CA SER A 99 -3.95 -2.48 -20.67
C SER A 99 -2.64 -2.13 -19.98
N ILE A 100 -1.80 -3.13 -19.68
CA ILE A 100 -0.47 -2.89 -19.11
C ILE A 100 0.45 -2.21 -20.13
N GLY A 101 0.42 -2.65 -21.39
CA GLY A 101 1.17 -2.02 -22.48
C GLY A 101 0.75 -0.57 -22.71
N SER A 102 -0.54 -0.25 -22.58
CA SER A 102 -1.04 1.11 -22.72
C SER A 102 -0.65 2.00 -21.53
N LEU A 103 -0.68 1.49 -20.29
CA LEU A 103 -0.15 2.20 -19.11
C LEU A 103 1.35 2.50 -19.25
N LYS A 104 2.12 1.57 -19.82
CA LYS A 104 3.53 1.80 -20.15
C LYS A 104 3.71 2.90 -21.21
N ALA A 105 2.85 2.92 -22.24
CA ALA A 105 2.87 3.96 -23.27
C ALA A 105 2.54 5.36 -22.71
N LEU A 106 1.78 5.45 -21.62
CA LEU A 106 1.56 6.69 -20.86
C LEU A 106 2.77 7.12 -20.00
N GLY A 107 3.86 6.36 -19.99
CA GLY A 107 5.08 6.66 -19.24
C GLY A 107 5.03 6.24 -17.77
N LEU A 108 4.04 5.44 -17.36
CA LEU A 108 4.02 4.85 -16.03
C LEU A 108 5.11 3.79 -15.90
N ARG A 109 5.65 3.65 -14.68
CA ARG A 109 6.83 2.83 -14.39
C ARG A 109 6.54 1.56 -13.63
N SER A 110 5.41 1.51 -12.94
CA SER A 110 4.97 0.28 -12.30
C SER A 110 3.46 0.20 -12.17
N VAL A 111 2.97 -1.03 -11.96
CA VAL A 111 1.56 -1.33 -11.75
C VAL A 111 1.44 -2.18 -10.49
N MET A 112 0.51 -1.80 -9.62
CA MET A 112 0.20 -2.56 -8.40
C MET A 112 -1.30 -2.75 -8.24
N GLY A 113 -1.73 -3.95 -7.89
CA GLY A 113 -3.14 -4.27 -7.66
C GLY A 113 -3.35 -5.32 -6.57
N LEU A 114 -4.56 -5.37 -6.01
CA LEU A 114 -4.97 -6.44 -5.08
C LEU A 114 -5.66 -7.61 -5.78
N PHE A 115 -6.19 -7.38 -6.99
CA PHE A 115 -7.01 -8.33 -7.76
C PHE A 115 -8.10 -9.04 -6.94
N ASN A 116 -8.61 -8.40 -5.89
CA ASN A 116 -9.67 -8.95 -5.06
C ASN A 116 -11.06 -8.80 -5.68
N TRP A 117 -11.15 -8.57 -6.99
CA TRP A 117 -12.36 -8.25 -7.75
C TRP A 117 -13.13 -9.52 -8.15
N PRO A 118 -14.34 -9.42 -8.75
CA PRO A 118 -14.92 -10.55 -9.46
C PRO A 118 -13.91 -11.16 -10.45
N GLN A 119 -13.99 -12.46 -10.70
CA GLN A 119 -13.02 -13.19 -11.53
C GLN A 119 -11.57 -13.13 -10.99
N ARG A 120 -11.39 -12.96 -9.67
CA ARG A 120 -10.08 -12.89 -8.99
C ARG A 120 -9.07 -13.91 -9.51
N ARG A 121 -9.46 -15.18 -9.61
CA ARG A 121 -8.54 -16.25 -10.04
C ARG A 121 -7.98 -15.97 -11.43
N SER A 122 -8.82 -15.60 -12.39
CA SER A 122 -8.41 -15.26 -13.74
C SER A 122 -7.46 -14.06 -13.76
N PHE A 123 -7.77 -12.98 -13.02
CA PHE A 123 -6.86 -11.83 -12.93
C PHE A 123 -5.50 -12.18 -12.33
N VAL A 124 -5.49 -12.99 -11.27
CA VAL A 124 -4.25 -13.41 -10.60
C VAL A 124 -3.42 -14.30 -11.52
N ASP A 125 -4.01 -15.35 -12.08
CA ASP A 125 -3.31 -16.31 -12.93
C ASP A 125 -2.66 -15.59 -14.14
N GLU A 126 -3.38 -14.65 -14.75
CA GLU A 126 -2.88 -13.89 -15.90
C GLU A 126 -1.88 -12.80 -15.52
N ALA A 127 -2.06 -12.13 -14.38
CA ALA A 127 -1.05 -11.20 -13.87
C ALA A 127 0.28 -11.94 -13.61
N MET A 128 0.22 -13.13 -13.00
CA MET A 128 1.41 -13.94 -12.77
C MET A 128 2.06 -14.36 -14.10
N ALA A 129 1.27 -14.72 -15.12
CA ALA A 129 1.78 -15.03 -16.46
C ALA A 129 2.46 -13.83 -17.15
N LEU A 130 2.05 -12.61 -16.82
CA LEU A 130 2.68 -11.36 -17.29
C LEU A 130 3.90 -10.93 -16.47
N GLY A 131 4.30 -11.71 -15.46
CA GLY A 131 5.49 -11.44 -14.65
C GLY A 131 5.24 -10.57 -13.43
N PHE A 132 3.99 -10.36 -13.03
CA PHE A 132 3.72 -9.76 -11.72
C PHE A 132 4.33 -10.63 -10.61
N ILE A 133 4.92 -9.98 -9.61
CA ILE A 133 5.35 -10.63 -8.38
C ILE A 133 4.26 -10.50 -7.32
N GLN A 134 3.98 -11.58 -6.61
CA GLN A 134 3.09 -11.57 -5.46
C GLN A 134 3.85 -11.17 -4.20
N ILE A 135 3.27 -10.25 -3.43
CA ILE A 135 3.79 -9.75 -2.17
C ILE A 135 2.74 -9.99 -1.10
N ASP A 136 3.01 -10.94 -0.22
CA ASP A 136 2.17 -11.19 0.95
C ASP A 136 2.49 -10.16 2.04
N ARG A 137 1.46 -9.41 2.42
CA ARG A 137 1.44 -8.45 3.51
C ARG A 137 0.45 -8.90 4.57
N MET A 138 0.64 -8.41 5.78
CA MET A 138 -0.22 -8.66 6.91
C MET A 138 -0.46 -7.33 7.62
N ASN A 139 -1.73 -6.95 7.76
CA ASN A 139 -2.10 -5.87 8.64
C ASN A 139 -2.11 -6.39 10.08
N MET A 140 -1.53 -5.60 10.97
CA MET A 140 -1.56 -5.87 12.40
C MET A 140 -2.13 -4.65 13.14
N VAL A 141 -2.86 -4.91 14.22
CA VAL A 141 -3.43 -3.87 15.08
C VAL A 141 -2.96 -4.05 16.51
N ARG A 142 -2.70 -2.96 17.21
CA ARG A 142 -2.59 -2.89 18.65
C ARG A 142 -3.72 -2.04 19.19
N ARG A 143 -4.60 -2.66 19.97
CA ARG A 143 -5.73 -1.96 20.61
C ARG A 143 -5.30 -1.15 21.84
N PRO A 144 -6.07 -0.13 22.23
CA PRO A 144 -5.90 0.58 23.50
C PRO A 144 -5.91 -0.37 24.71
N GLY A 145 -5.19 0.00 25.77
CA GLY A 145 -5.21 -0.74 27.04
C GLY A 145 -4.46 -2.07 27.06
N VAL A 146 -3.94 -2.56 25.92
CA VAL A 146 -3.06 -3.73 25.89
C VAL A 146 -1.82 -3.45 26.74
N SER A 147 -1.55 -4.32 27.73
CA SER A 147 -0.35 -4.23 28.55
C SER A 147 0.87 -4.72 27.76
N PHE A 148 2.01 -4.09 27.99
CA PHE A 148 3.28 -4.53 27.44
C PHE A 148 4.41 -4.12 28.38
N VAL A 149 5.55 -4.80 28.26
CA VAL A 149 6.71 -4.51 29.10
C VAL A 149 7.45 -3.32 28.51
N HIS A 150 7.36 -2.17 29.17
CA HIS A 150 8.23 -1.03 28.88
C HIS A 150 9.69 -1.46 29.01
N LYS A 151 10.50 -1.15 27.99
CA LYS A 151 11.93 -1.38 28.03
C LYS A 151 12.64 -0.07 28.28
N GLY A 152 13.62 -0.10 29.20
CA GLY A 152 14.57 1.00 29.34
C GLY A 152 15.27 1.26 28.01
N VAL A 153 15.67 2.52 27.80
CA VAL A 153 16.50 2.90 26.66
C VAL A 153 17.84 2.16 26.78
N PRO A 154 18.30 1.41 25.75
CA PRO A 154 19.57 0.71 25.81
C PRO A 154 20.72 1.69 26.08
N GLU A 155 21.77 1.21 26.73
CA GLU A 155 22.96 2.02 27.02
C GLU A 155 23.54 2.64 25.74
N GLY A 156 23.90 3.93 25.82
CA GLY A 156 24.43 4.68 24.69
C GLY A 156 23.39 5.10 23.64
N ILE A 157 22.11 4.73 23.79
CA ILE A 157 21.04 5.16 22.90
C ILE A 157 20.35 6.41 23.46
N THR A 158 20.12 7.39 22.60
CA THR A 158 19.25 8.55 22.87
C THR A 158 18.07 8.50 21.93
N ILE A 159 16.86 8.72 22.44
CA ILE A 159 15.65 8.83 21.60
C ILE A 159 15.24 10.30 21.52
N MET A 160 15.19 10.81 20.30
CA MET A 160 14.82 12.19 19.99
C MET A 160 13.41 12.23 19.41
N PRO A 161 12.54 13.17 19.85
CA PRO A 161 11.30 13.46 19.13
C PRO A 161 11.62 13.94 17.72
N TRP A 162 10.71 13.69 16.79
CA TRP A 162 10.88 14.14 15.42
C TRP A 162 11.06 15.66 15.33
N SER A 163 11.99 16.08 14.47
CA SER A 163 12.10 17.44 13.95
C SER A 163 12.36 17.37 12.45
N ASN A 164 11.83 18.34 11.69
CA ASN A 164 11.99 18.34 10.23
C ASN A 164 13.44 18.45 9.77
N CYS A 165 14.36 18.95 10.62
CA CYS A 165 15.79 18.92 10.32
C CYS A 165 16.38 17.50 10.23
N MET A 166 15.69 16.50 10.78
CA MET A 166 16.10 15.09 10.76
C MET A 166 15.67 14.37 9.49
N ALA A 167 14.90 15.01 8.60
CA ALA A 167 14.32 14.35 7.44
C ALA A 167 15.37 13.72 6.54
N GLN A 168 16.48 14.43 6.29
CA GLN A 168 17.58 13.89 5.50
C GLN A 168 18.15 12.62 6.13
N ALA A 169 18.44 12.64 7.43
CA ALA A 169 19.02 11.49 8.13
C ALA A 169 18.07 10.28 8.15
N ALA A 170 16.77 10.51 8.33
CA ALA A 170 15.74 9.47 8.23
C ALA A 170 15.70 8.84 6.82
N ALA A 171 15.76 9.66 5.76
CA ALA A 171 15.80 9.15 4.39
C ALA A 171 17.05 8.30 4.11
N HIS A 172 18.22 8.71 4.62
CA HIS A 172 19.45 7.91 4.57
C HIS A 172 19.29 6.58 5.30
N MET A 173 18.65 6.58 6.49
CA MET A 173 18.39 5.38 7.27
C MET A 173 17.49 4.39 6.52
N LEU A 174 16.38 4.86 5.93
CA LEU A 174 15.49 4.04 5.11
C LEU A 174 16.22 3.47 3.89
N PHE A 175 16.98 4.30 3.18
CA PHE A 175 17.73 3.88 2.00
C PHE A 175 18.80 2.84 2.35
N LYS A 176 19.58 3.03 3.42
CA LYS A 176 20.66 2.12 3.79
C LYS A 176 20.13 0.78 4.31
N ASN A 177 19.02 0.78 5.04
CA ASN A 177 18.58 -0.39 5.82
C ASN A 177 17.38 -1.15 5.22
N SER A 178 16.84 -0.68 4.11
CA SER A 178 15.82 -1.41 3.34
C SER A 178 16.37 -2.74 2.80
N SER A 179 15.59 -3.79 2.97
CA SER A 179 15.96 -5.14 2.51
C SER A 179 15.90 -5.24 0.98
N SER A 180 16.60 -6.23 0.41
CA SER A 180 16.48 -6.53 -1.03
C SER A 180 15.04 -6.83 -1.44
N LYS A 181 14.27 -7.48 -0.56
CA LYS A 181 12.85 -7.77 -0.78
C LYS A 181 12.00 -6.50 -0.79
N ASP A 182 12.19 -5.58 0.16
CA ASP A 182 11.41 -4.33 0.15
C ASP A 182 11.77 -3.47 -1.07
N ARG A 183 13.04 -3.43 -1.46
CA ARG A 183 13.48 -2.71 -2.67
C ARG A 183 12.91 -3.30 -3.96
N SER A 184 12.57 -4.60 -3.99
CA SER A 184 12.10 -5.23 -5.23
C SER A 184 10.74 -4.68 -5.66
N PHE A 185 9.89 -4.26 -4.72
CA PHE A 185 8.54 -3.76 -5.01
C PHE A 185 8.24 -2.35 -4.47
N HIS A 186 8.96 -1.87 -3.45
CA HIS A 186 8.80 -0.51 -2.95
C HIS A 186 9.90 0.39 -3.54
N ARG A 187 9.60 0.95 -4.71
CA ARG A 187 10.56 1.70 -5.54
C ARG A 187 11.30 2.84 -4.83
N PRO A 188 10.68 3.62 -3.91
CA PRO A 188 11.40 4.66 -3.17
C PRO A 188 12.67 4.18 -2.47
N TYR A 189 12.69 2.94 -1.96
CA TYR A 189 13.86 2.40 -1.26
C TYR A 189 15.07 2.09 -2.15
N ARG A 190 14.92 2.16 -3.48
CA ARG A 190 15.99 1.83 -4.43
C ARG A 190 17.05 2.93 -4.55
N THR A 191 16.70 4.18 -4.23
CA THR A 191 17.61 5.32 -4.29
C THR A 191 17.43 6.22 -3.08
N LEU A 192 18.47 6.98 -2.71
CA LEU A 192 18.36 7.97 -1.65
C LEU A 192 17.32 9.05 -1.98
N GLN A 193 17.30 9.53 -3.23
CA GLN A 193 16.33 10.51 -3.70
C GLN A 193 14.89 9.97 -3.60
N GLY A 194 14.68 8.69 -3.90
CA GLY A 194 13.40 8.02 -3.70
C GLY A 194 12.96 8.03 -2.24
N CYS A 195 13.85 7.68 -1.30
CA CYS A 195 13.56 7.75 0.13
C CYS A 195 13.27 9.19 0.60
N GLN A 196 13.96 10.19 0.05
CA GLN A 196 13.69 11.60 0.36
C GLN A 196 12.29 12.01 -0.11
N ALA A 197 11.91 11.64 -1.34
CA ALA A 197 10.57 11.91 -1.87
C ALA A 197 9.48 11.17 -1.08
N TYR A 198 9.72 9.91 -0.72
CA TYR A 198 8.80 9.12 0.10
C TYR A 198 8.61 9.73 1.48
N LEU A 199 9.68 10.14 2.15
CA LEU A 199 9.59 10.81 3.43
C LEU A 199 8.86 12.16 3.34
N ALA A 200 9.14 12.95 2.30
CA ALA A 200 8.40 14.18 2.03
C ALA A 200 6.91 13.91 1.82
N ALA A 201 6.55 12.81 1.16
CA ALA A 201 5.17 12.40 0.97
C ALA A 201 4.49 11.95 2.29
N ILE A 202 5.22 11.27 3.18
CA ILE A 202 4.74 10.94 4.54
C ILE A 202 4.45 12.24 5.31
N ILE A 203 5.43 13.14 5.39
CA ILE A 203 5.30 14.42 6.11
C ILE A 203 4.19 15.29 5.51
N GLY A 204 4.07 15.28 4.18
CA GLY A 204 3.04 15.99 3.43
C GLY A 204 1.64 15.38 3.51
N GLY A 205 1.44 14.29 4.26
CA GLY A 205 0.12 13.77 4.58
C GLY A 205 -0.42 12.67 3.65
N ARG A 206 0.39 12.17 2.69
CA ARG A 206 -0.05 11.15 1.72
C ARG A 206 -0.53 9.85 2.37
N TYR A 207 0.03 9.53 3.54
CA TYR A 207 -0.26 8.30 4.29
C TYR A 207 -1.12 8.57 5.54
N GLY A 208 -1.81 9.70 5.57
CA GLY A 208 -2.52 10.23 6.75
C GLY A 208 -1.81 11.46 7.31
N GLU A 209 -2.45 12.14 8.26
CA GLU A 209 -1.90 13.31 8.95
C GLU A 209 -0.61 12.91 9.69
N PHE A 210 0.54 13.41 9.26
CA PHE A 210 1.81 13.07 9.90
C PHE A 210 1.83 13.52 11.37
N LEU A 211 2.35 12.67 12.25
CA LEU A 211 2.42 12.93 13.69
C LEU A 211 3.88 13.05 14.15
N PRO A 212 4.46 14.27 14.15
CA PRO A 212 5.79 14.54 14.69
C PRO A 212 5.96 14.04 16.13
N ASP A 213 4.99 14.28 17.00
CA ASP A 213 5.06 13.92 18.44
C ASP A 213 4.96 12.40 18.70
N HIS A 214 4.67 11.61 17.66
CA HIS A 214 4.63 10.15 17.71
C HIS A 214 5.76 9.51 16.89
N SER A 215 6.54 10.33 16.18
CA SER A 215 7.65 9.90 15.35
C SER A 215 8.96 10.20 16.09
N PHE A 216 9.93 9.28 15.99
CA PHE A 216 11.16 9.36 16.79
C PHE A 216 12.37 8.92 16.00
N LEU A 217 13.51 9.50 16.34
CA LEU A 217 14.83 9.11 15.85
C LEU A 217 15.66 8.56 17.01
N ALA A 218 16.33 7.43 16.81
CA ALA A 218 17.30 6.89 17.75
C ALA A 218 18.71 7.29 17.32
N LEU A 219 19.48 7.83 18.26
CA LEU A 219 20.88 8.20 18.10
C LEU A 219 21.76 7.31 18.98
N ARG A 220 22.96 7.00 18.50
CA ARG A 220 24.04 6.40 19.27
C ARG A 220 25.30 7.24 19.05
N ASP A 221 25.84 7.81 20.12
CA ASP A 221 27.02 8.68 20.04
C ASP A 221 26.88 9.79 18.97
N GLY A 222 25.67 10.36 18.85
CA GLY A 222 25.32 11.39 17.87
C GLY A 222 24.99 10.87 16.45
N ARG A 223 25.17 9.58 16.17
CA ARG A 223 24.86 8.94 14.88
C ARG A 223 23.45 8.37 14.85
N GLU A 224 22.72 8.53 13.75
CA GLU A 224 21.40 7.92 13.59
C GLU A 224 21.49 6.40 13.45
N VAL A 225 20.68 5.70 14.24
CA VAL A 225 20.66 4.24 14.31
C VAL A 225 19.26 3.64 14.24
N GLY A 226 18.22 4.46 14.27
CA GLY A 226 16.85 4.00 14.02
C GLY A 226 15.86 5.14 13.86
N VAL A 227 14.72 4.86 13.24
CA VAL A 227 13.63 5.81 13.03
C VAL A 227 12.28 5.08 13.08
N VAL A 228 11.27 5.72 13.64
CA VAL A 228 9.85 5.33 13.49
C VAL A 228 9.06 6.53 12.98
N LEU A 229 8.25 6.33 11.95
CA LEU A 229 7.43 7.35 11.30
C LEU A 229 5.96 7.00 11.44
N VAL A 230 5.15 7.99 11.85
CA VAL A 230 3.78 7.75 12.28
C VAL A 230 2.85 8.79 11.66
N ALA A 231 1.68 8.34 11.21
CA ALA A 231 0.63 9.19 10.68
C ALA A 231 -0.73 8.77 11.25
N LYS A 232 -1.71 9.68 11.25
CA LYS A 232 -3.09 9.41 11.66
C LYS A 232 -3.98 9.28 10.43
N ILE A 233 -4.71 8.18 10.35
CA ILE A 233 -5.67 7.94 9.28
C ILE A 233 -7.08 8.13 9.86
N PRO A 234 -7.89 9.06 9.32
CA PRO A 234 -9.26 9.29 9.79
C PRO A 234 -10.08 7.99 9.83
N LYS A 235 -10.81 7.77 10.93
CA LYS A 235 -11.65 6.58 11.19
C LYS A 235 -10.91 5.24 11.32
N VAL A 236 -9.61 5.19 11.07
CA VAL A 236 -8.78 3.98 11.24
C VAL A 236 -7.98 4.04 12.54
N GLY A 237 -7.29 5.15 12.80
CA GLY A 237 -6.44 5.31 13.99
C GLY A 237 -5.04 5.81 13.66
N ILE A 238 -4.05 5.38 14.44
CA ILE A 238 -2.64 5.68 14.22
C ILE A 238 -2.02 4.62 13.32
N ASN A 239 -1.35 5.02 12.25
CA ASN A 239 -0.61 4.14 11.36
C ASN A 239 0.90 4.31 11.59
N MET A 240 1.59 3.22 11.97
CA MET A 240 3.05 3.19 11.93
C MET A 240 3.48 2.96 10.49
N VAL A 241 3.82 4.06 9.82
CA VAL A 241 4.08 4.11 8.38
C VAL A 241 5.38 3.38 8.04
N ASP A 242 6.42 3.61 8.83
CA ASP A 242 7.73 2.98 8.61
C ASP A 242 8.53 2.84 9.91
N LEU A 243 9.42 1.86 9.93
CA LEU A 243 10.33 1.56 11.03
C LEU A 243 11.63 0.99 10.46
N ALA A 244 12.75 1.66 10.73
CA ALA A 244 14.06 1.17 10.36
C ALA A 244 15.03 1.24 11.54
N VAL A 245 15.94 0.27 11.61
CA VAL A 245 17.08 0.24 12.53
C VAL A 245 18.31 -0.14 11.72
N ASP A 246 19.44 0.53 12.01
CA ASP A 246 20.72 0.24 11.37
C ASP A 246 21.02 -1.24 11.54
N SER A 247 21.30 -1.92 10.42
CA SER A 247 21.64 -3.35 10.39
C SER A 247 22.70 -3.75 11.41
N ALA A 248 23.72 -2.90 11.66
CA ALA A 248 24.79 -3.15 12.62
C ALA A 248 24.35 -2.98 14.11
N GLU A 249 23.18 -2.38 14.34
CA GLU A 249 22.63 -2.07 15.66
C GLU A 249 21.40 -2.91 16.00
N ARG A 250 21.03 -3.87 15.14
CA ARG A 250 19.91 -4.80 15.36
C ARG A 250 20.19 -5.73 16.55
N GLY A 251 19.12 -6.27 17.13
CA GLY A 251 19.20 -7.14 18.31
C GLY A 251 19.44 -6.41 19.63
N ARG A 252 19.64 -5.09 19.62
CA ARG A 252 19.90 -4.26 20.83
C ARG A 252 18.65 -3.64 21.47
N GLY A 253 17.47 -3.92 20.93
CA GLY A 253 16.20 -3.40 21.45
C GLY A 253 15.83 -1.97 21.00
N ILE A 254 16.56 -1.38 20.04
CA ILE A 254 16.28 -0.02 19.53
C ILE A 254 14.85 0.08 18.96
N ALA A 255 14.44 -0.86 18.10
CA ALA A 255 13.10 -0.89 17.53
C ALA A 255 12.01 -1.01 18.62
N THR A 256 12.25 -1.83 19.65
CA THR A 256 11.37 -1.97 20.81
C THR A 256 11.15 -0.63 21.51
N VAL A 257 12.21 0.14 21.74
CA VAL A 257 12.10 1.44 22.41
C VAL A 257 11.44 2.50 21.53
N LEU A 258 11.71 2.50 20.22
CA LEU A 258 11.02 3.39 19.28
C LEU A 258 9.50 3.15 19.27
N ILE A 259 9.09 1.87 19.18
CA ILE A 259 7.68 1.48 19.24
C ILE A 259 7.07 1.82 20.62
N ASP A 260 7.80 1.57 21.71
CA ASP A 260 7.37 1.94 23.07
C ASP A 260 7.07 3.43 23.18
N ARG A 261 7.97 4.30 22.70
CA ARG A 261 7.78 5.75 22.71
C ARG A 261 6.57 6.18 21.89
N MET A 262 6.37 5.59 20.72
CA MET A 262 5.16 5.80 19.92
C MET A 262 3.88 5.37 20.67
N ILE A 263 3.87 4.21 21.33
CA ILE A 263 2.72 3.73 22.10
C ILE A 263 2.41 4.69 23.26
N VAL A 264 3.44 5.11 24.00
CA VAL A 264 3.31 6.06 25.11
C VAL A 264 2.80 7.42 24.63
N ALA A 265 3.24 7.89 23.47
CA ALA A 265 2.71 9.12 22.86
C ALA A 265 1.22 8.96 22.53
N ASN A 266 0.82 7.85 21.89
CA ASN A 266 -0.57 7.57 21.55
C ASN A 266 -1.48 7.47 22.80
N SER A 267 -1.00 6.85 23.88
CA SER A 267 -1.78 6.69 25.12
C SER A 267 -2.01 8.01 25.87
N LYS A 268 -1.12 9.00 25.70
CA LYS A 268 -1.28 10.35 26.27
C LYS A 268 -2.23 11.22 25.43
N GLY A 269 -2.41 10.88 24.16
CA GLY A 269 -3.29 11.59 23.24
C GLY A 269 -4.67 10.93 23.14
N SER A 270 -5.03 10.53 21.92
CA SER A 270 -6.36 10.00 21.61
C SER A 270 -6.59 8.55 22.06
N ASN A 271 -5.54 7.82 22.44
CA ASN A 271 -5.59 6.42 22.89
C ASN A 271 -6.46 5.54 21.97
N VAL A 272 -6.14 5.55 20.67
CA VAL A 272 -6.83 4.80 19.62
C VAL A 272 -6.00 3.60 19.16
N ASP A 273 -6.57 2.76 18.30
CA ASP A 273 -5.87 1.65 17.65
C ASP A 273 -4.61 2.15 16.91
N ILE A 274 -3.53 1.36 17.02
CA ILE A 274 -2.32 1.53 16.22
C ILE A 274 -2.27 0.40 15.19
N VAL A 275 -2.21 0.72 13.92
CA VAL A 275 -2.13 -0.22 12.80
C VAL A 275 -0.78 -0.15 12.12
N LEU A 276 -0.38 -1.25 11.50
CA LEU A 276 0.78 -1.35 10.62
C LEU A 276 0.54 -2.42 9.56
N ALA A 277 1.31 -2.37 8.48
CA ALA A 277 1.41 -3.46 7.51
C ALA A 277 2.84 -4.00 7.48
N VAL A 278 3.00 -5.32 7.53
CA VAL A 278 4.30 -5.99 7.49
C VAL A 278 4.33 -7.02 6.38
N THR A 279 5.47 -7.19 5.71
CA THR A 279 5.67 -8.31 4.77
C THR A 279 5.60 -9.63 5.54
N SER A 280 4.72 -10.54 5.14
CA SER A 280 4.38 -11.74 5.93
C SER A 280 5.58 -12.66 6.20
N THR A 281 6.60 -12.61 5.35
CA THR A 281 7.85 -13.37 5.53
C THR A 281 8.87 -12.68 6.45
N ASN A 282 8.63 -11.45 6.91
CA ASN A 282 9.50 -10.73 7.84
C ASN A 282 9.21 -11.17 9.29
N LEU A 283 9.58 -12.41 9.60
CA LEU A 283 9.31 -13.05 10.89
C LEU A 283 9.92 -12.27 12.07
N ALA A 284 11.08 -11.65 11.88
CA ALA A 284 11.72 -10.84 12.90
C ALA A 284 10.88 -9.60 13.29
N ALA A 285 10.36 -8.88 12.31
CA ALA A 285 9.46 -7.74 12.56
C ALA A 285 8.13 -8.21 13.16
N LYS A 286 7.55 -9.30 12.64
CA LYS A 286 6.30 -9.87 13.15
C LYS A 286 6.41 -10.23 14.64
N HIS A 287 7.43 -11.00 15.04
CA HIS A 287 7.64 -11.36 16.44
C HIS A 287 7.88 -10.14 17.34
N LEU A 288 8.57 -9.11 16.82
CA LEU A 288 8.72 -7.84 17.52
C LEU A 288 7.36 -7.18 17.76
N TYR A 289 6.51 -7.07 16.74
CA TYR A 289 5.20 -6.44 16.86
C TYR A 289 4.28 -7.22 17.80
N GLU A 290 4.25 -8.55 17.71
CA GLU A 290 3.49 -9.41 18.63
C GLU A 290 3.91 -9.19 20.10
N LYS A 291 5.22 -9.11 20.35
CA LYS A 291 5.75 -8.78 21.69
C LYS A 291 5.34 -7.39 22.19
N MET A 292 5.10 -6.45 21.28
CA MET A 292 4.63 -5.09 21.60
C MET A 292 3.10 -4.99 21.71
N GLY A 293 2.39 -6.12 21.61
CA GLY A 293 0.94 -6.21 21.78
C GLY A 293 0.15 -6.02 20.49
N PHE A 294 0.79 -6.09 19.32
CA PHE A 294 0.09 -6.13 18.05
C PHE A 294 -0.39 -7.55 17.73
N GLU A 295 -1.55 -7.67 17.12
CA GLU A 295 -2.10 -8.93 16.62
C GLU A 295 -2.41 -8.82 15.12
N PRO A 296 -2.30 -9.93 14.36
CA PRO A 296 -2.70 -9.94 12.96
C PRO A 296 -4.21 -9.80 12.81
N ILE A 297 -4.65 -8.96 11.87
CA ILE A 297 -6.08 -8.77 11.56
C ILE A 297 -6.46 -9.18 10.15
N GLU A 298 -5.54 -9.06 9.19
CA GLU A 298 -5.84 -9.32 7.78
C GLU A 298 -4.57 -9.69 7.02
N ASN A 299 -4.68 -10.66 6.11
CA ASN A 299 -3.66 -10.94 5.12
C ASN A 299 -4.04 -10.29 3.80
N ILE A 300 -3.09 -9.58 3.19
CA ILE A 300 -3.28 -8.87 1.94
C ILE A 300 -2.25 -9.37 0.93
N GLN A 301 -2.72 -9.66 -0.28
CA GLN A 301 -1.86 -10.03 -1.40
C GLN A 301 -1.81 -8.86 -2.37
N TYR A 302 -0.64 -8.26 -2.51
CA TYR A 302 -0.37 -7.29 -3.57
C TYR A 302 0.30 -7.99 -4.73
N TYR A 303 -0.02 -7.56 -5.93
CA TYR A 303 0.65 -7.97 -7.15
C TYR A 303 1.31 -6.74 -7.73
N TYR A 304 2.61 -6.83 -8.01
CA TYR A 304 3.42 -5.73 -8.49
C TYR A 304 4.13 -6.10 -9.80
N LEU A 305 4.11 -5.21 -10.77
CA LEU A 305 4.87 -5.31 -12.01
C LEU A 305 5.63 -4.01 -12.26
N GLU A 306 6.91 -4.11 -12.57
CA GLU A 306 7.69 -3.01 -13.12
C GLU A 306 7.57 -2.99 -14.65
N LEU A 307 7.31 -1.82 -15.22
CA LEU A 307 7.00 -1.62 -16.65
C LEU A 307 8.23 -1.36 -17.51
#